data_AF-A0A842U2Q9-F1
#
_entry.id   AF-A0A842U2Q9-F1
#
_cell.length_a   1.000
_cell.length_b   1.000
_cell.length_c   1.000
_cell.angle_alpha   90.00
_cell.angle_beta   90.00
_cell.angle_gamma   90.00
#
_symmetry.space_group_name_H-M   'P 1'
#
loop_
_entity.id
_entity.type
_entity.pdbx_description
1 polymer ?
#
loop_
_entity_poly.entity_id
_entity_poly.type
_entity_poly.pdbx_seq_one_letter_code
_entity_poly.pdbx_strand_id
1 'polypeptide(L)' 'MAAQNAKTKTRLWTCEKCGSEMLKRKLIIKDSKTAKKRLIDILQCQVCKHWFKFT' A
#
# COMPACT_ATOMS: atom_id res chain seq x y z
N MET A 1 15.04 -20.10 23.22
CA MET A 1 14.82 -18.65 23.42
C MET A 1 13.93 -18.16 22.29
N ALA A 2 12.60 -18.15 22.49
CA ALA A 2 11.65 -17.72 21.47
C ALA A 2 11.33 -16.24 21.72
N ALA A 3 11.88 -15.36 20.89
CA ALA A 3 11.46 -13.96 20.86
C ALA A 3 10.02 -13.92 20.37
N GLN A 4 9.12 -13.49 21.25
CA GLN A 4 7.74 -13.14 20.91
C GLN A 4 7.81 -11.93 19.97
N ASN A 5 7.89 -12.19 18.66
CA ASN A 5 7.75 -11.16 17.65
C ASN A 5 6.38 -10.52 17.86
N ALA A 6 6.42 -9.28 18.35
CA ALA A 6 5.28 -8.41 18.46
C ALA A 6 4.44 -8.58 17.20
N LYS A 7 3.17 -8.95 17.41
CA LYS A 7 2.14 -9.08 16.38
C LYS A 7 1.91 -7.67 15.82
N THR A 8 2.85 -7.17 15.02
CA THR A 8 2.65 -6.05 14.13
C THR A 8 1.51 -6.51 13.23
N LYS A 9 0.28 -6.14 13.59
CA LYS A 9 -0.89 -6.21 12.71
C LYS A 9 -0.70 -5.20 11.57
N THR A 10 0.46 -5.23 10.92
CA THR A 10 0.64 -4.72 9.58
C THR A 10 -0.33 -5.55 8.77
N ARG A 11 -1.48 -4.98 8.45
CA ARG A 11 -2.47 -5.60 7.58
C ARG A 11 -1.79 -5.74 6.22
N LEU A 12 -1.12 -6.88 6.04
CA LEU A 12 -0.47 -7.26 4.81
C LEU A 12 -1.61 -7.48 3.82
N TRP A 13 -1.69 -6.59 2.84
CA TRP A 13 -2.62 -6.74 1.75
C TRP A 13 -2.01 -7.74 0.78
N THR A 14 -2.71 -8.83 0.46
CA THR A 14 -2.23 -9.82 -0.51
C THR A 14 -2.88 -9.54 -1.87
N CYS A 15 -2.09 -9.68 -2.93
CA CYS A 15 -2.61 -9.48 -4.27
C CYS A 15 -3.40 -10.70 -4.72
N GLU A 16 -4.63 -10.49 -5.18
CA GLU A 16 -5.50 -11.56 -5.67
C GLU A 16 -4.94 -12.30 -6.90
N LYS A 17 -4.03 -11.67 -7.66
CA LYS A 17 -3.39 -12.28 -8.84
C LYS A 17 -2.11 -13.06 -8.51
N CYS A 18 -1.24 -12.48 -7.68
CA CYS A 18 0.10 -13.03 -7.38
C CYS A 18 0.08 -13.92 -6.12
N GLY A 19 -0.90 -13.75 -5.22
CA GLY A 19 -0.82 -14.20 -3.83
C GLY A 19 0.22 -13.47 -2.97
N SER A 20 1.12 -12.69 -3.60
CA SER A 20 2.21 -11.99 -2.93
C SER A 20 1.74 -10.78 -2.13
N GLU A 21 2.58 -10.35 -1.19
CA GLU A 21 2.37 -9.17 -0.38
C GLU A 21 2.38 -7.89 -1.24
N MET A 22 1.40 -7.04 -0.94
CA MET A 22 1.25 -5.73 -1.53
C MET A 22 1.77 -4.68 -0.57
N LEU A 23 2.56 -3.77 -1.12
CA LEU A 23 3.05 -2.64 -0.37
C LEU A 23 2.04 -1.50 -0.44
N LYS A 24 1.67 -1.01 0.75
CA LYS A 24 0.90 0.23 0.87
C LYS A 24 1.84 1.42 0.65
N ARG A 25 1.58 2.21 -0.39
CA ARG A 25 2.32 3.43 -0.72
C ARG A 25 1.40 4.63 -0.62
N LYS A 26 1.93 5.76 -0.17
CA LYS A 26 1.23 7.06 -0.17
C LYS A 26 1.65 7.85 -1.38
N LEU A 27 0.70 8.16 -2.26
CA LEU A 27 0.90 9.10 -3.35
C LEU A 27 0.50 10.49 -2.90
N ILE A 28 1.36 11.46 -3.19
CA ILE A 28 1.06 12.88 -3.02
C ILE A 28 0.56 13.37 -4.36
N ILE A 29 -0.75 13.51 -4.51
CA ILE A 29 -1.34 14.14 -5.69
C ILE A 29 -1.37 15.63 -5.42
N LYS A 30 -0.56 16.39 -6.15
CA LYS A 30 -0.66 17.84 -6.18
C LYS A 30 -1.76 18.21 -7.16
N ASP A 31 -2.83 18.79 -6.65
CA ASP A 31 -3.84 19.36 -7.51
C ASP A 31 -3.29 20.67 -8.10
N SER A 32 -3.01 20.66 -9.40
CA SER A 32 -2.37 21.79 -10.10
C SER A 32 -3.24 23.05 -10.10
N LYS A 33 -4.56 22.92 -9.90
CA LYS A 33 -5.50 24.04 -9.93
C LYS A 33 -5.64 24.75 -8.58
N THR A 34 -5.57 23.99 -7.49
CA THR A 34 -5.83 24.53 -6.14
C THR A 34 -4.59 24.63 -5.26
N ALA A 35 -3.41 24.25 -5.76
CA ALA A 35 -2.17 24.10 -5.00
C ALA A 35 -2.29 23.19 -3.75
N LYS A 36 -3.40 22.46 -3.62
CA LYS A 36 -3.65 21.52 -2.53
C LYS A 36 -2.91 20.22 -2.82
N LYS A 37 -2.25 19.67 -1.80
CA LYS A 37 -1.65 18.34 -1.84
C LYS A 37 -2.61 17.37 -1.19
N ARG A 38 -3.10 16.38 -1.95
CA ARG A 38 -3.92 15.27 -1.42
C ARG A 38 -3.06 14.04 -1.29
N LEU A 39 -3.04 13.47 -0.10
CA LEU A 39 -2.43 12.16 0.15
C LEU A 39 -3.45 11.08 -0.20
N ILE A 40 -3.06 10.13 -1.05
CA ILE A 40 -3.87 8.97 -1.40
C ILE A 40 -3.06 7.73 -1.09
N ASP A 41 -3.64 6.81 -0.32
CA ASP A 41 -3.07 5.49 -0.10
C ASP A 41 -3.39 4.58 -1.30
N ILE A 42 -2.37 3.94 -1.85
CA ILE A 42 -2.48 2.91 -2.90
C ILE A 42 -1.80 1.64 -2.44
N LEU A 43 -2.22 0.50 -2.98
CA LEU A 43 -1.50 -0.77 -2.80
C LEU A 43 -0.85 -1.18 -4.11
N GLN A 44 0.40 -1.66 -4.06
CA GLN A 44 1.11 -2.16 -5.22
C GLN A 44 1.66 -3.57 -4.96
N CYS A 45 1.27 -4.57 -5.77
CA CYS A 45 1.96 -5.88 -5.76
C CYS A 45 3.37 -5.67 -6.31
N GLN A 46 4.42 -6.01 -5.55
CA GLN A 46 5.80 -5.90 -6.04
C GLN A 46 6.12 -6.91 -7.15
N VAL A 47 5.37 -8.02 -7.20
CA VAL A 47 5.57 -9.09 -8.19
C VAL A 47 4.90 -8.74 -9.52
N CYS A 48 3.57 -8.60 -9.53
CA CYS A 48 2.84 -8.28 -10.76
C CYS A 48 2.85 -6.79 -11.14
N LYS A 49 3.48 -5.93 -10.33
CA LYS A 49 3.50 -4.46 -10.49
C LYS A 49 2.11 -3.83 -10.67
N HIS A 50 1.05 -4.52 -10.22
CA HIS A 50 -0.33 -4.10 -10.36
C HIS A 50 -0.70 -3.14 -9.22
N TRP A 51 -1.46 -2.09 -9.55
CA TRP A 51 -1.83 -1.01 -8.65
C TRP A 51 -3.30 -1.18 -8.28
N PHE A 52 -3.60 -1.17 -7.00
CA PHE A 52 -4.95 -1.25 -6.47
C PHE A 52 -5.23 0.05 -5.71
N LYS A 53 -6.27 0.76 -6.15
CA LYS A 53 -6.73 2.00 -5.55
C LYS A 53 -7.93 1.67 -4.67
N PHE A 54 -7.91 2.04 -3.39
CA PHE A 54 -9.15 2.14 -2.62
C PHE A 54 -9.90 3.37 -3.11
N THR A 55 -11.02 3.15 -3.77
CA THR A 55 -12.01 4.19 -4.10
C THR A 55 -12.85 4.50 -2.88
#